data_AF-Q6BFU4-F1
#
_entry.id   AF-Q6BFU4-F1
#
_cell.length_a   1.000
_cell.length_b   1.000
_cell.length_c   1.000
_cell.angle_alpha   90.00
_cell.angle_beta   90.00
_cell.angle_gamma   90.00
#
_symmetry.space_group_name_H-M   'P 1'
#
loop_
_entity.id
_entity.type
_entity.pdbx_description
1 polymer ?
#
loop_
_entity_poly.entity_id
_entity_poly.type
_entity_poly.pdbx_seq_one_letter_code
_entity_poly.pdbx_strand_id
1 'polypeptide(L)'
;MNIISHKTYNDVNIDEYEQNGWKFIFTKSGMYNTTDLAMLQDALTLQAIPDITNGNNCGLIYNKQFNFGILVDPKDALYLCNYQARASNYIDIKKELKTNKLNYISVIPEQAQIKYANIWNQKQNADIKVLNKTSDTFYSSPYKGTIVDGDQINYQFQRFEQLTGIKGKSIFEQQLNENVIKNEVDYLNQVYNIKSKTYHCEYTEEEIPLNNLTPDNPIKWAYHITLFEDELGDNGFSNCEYRFRIMGDCFFGLIRSYLRIDDVLIRILDTRIYHQFNWNYVLRDFTHREDSWTNIEKNGFNFSPQWLTDENQSFHIQNSVPILLHVNDKIYFNAA
;
A
#
# COMPACT_ATOMS: atom_id res chain seq x y z
N MET A 1 -10.31 26.32 26.14
CA MET A 1 -11.40 25.33 26.22
C MET A 1 -10.83 24.02 25.69
N ASN A 2 -10.45 23.12 26.59
CA ASN A 2 -9.89 21.82 26.22
C ASN A 2 -11.04 20.90 25.81
N ILE A 3 -11.21 20.67 24.52
CA ILE A 3 -12.05 19.57 24.04
C ILE A 3 -11.19 18.31 24.12
N ILE A 4 -11.23 17.65 25.27
CA ILE A 4 -10.68 16.30 25.40
C ILE A 4 -11.66 15.38 24.67
N SER A 5 -11.28 14.96 23.47
CA SER A 5 -11.99 13.94 22.70
C SER A 5 -11.94 12.62 23.48
N HIS A 6 -13.08 12.18 24.02
CA HIS A 6 -13.24 10.87 24.66
C HIS A 6 -13.55 9.75 23.64
N LYS A 7 -12.99 9.79 22.43
CA LYS A 7 -13.14 8.69 21.47
C LYS A 7 -12.24 7.53 21.92
N THR A 8 -12.84 6.50 22.52
CA THR A 8 -12.18 5.23 22.80
C THR A 8 -11.83 4.53 21.48
N TYR A 9 -10.54 4.42 21.15
CA TYR A 9 -10.06 3.47 20.13
C TYR A 9 -10.51 2.05 20.48
N ASN A 10 -11.00 1.33 19.47
CA ASN A 10 -11.23 -0.11 19.56
C ASN A 10 -9.89 -0.82 19.83
N ASP A 11 -9.93 -1.91 20.59
CA ASP A 11 -8.76 -2.76 20.85
C ASP A 11 -8.07 -3.14 19.54
N VAL A 12 -6.74 -3.04 19.50
CA VAL A 12 -5.94 -3.51 18.35
C VAL A 12 -5.91 -5.04 18.41
N ASN A 13 -6.54 -5.68 17.43
CA ASN A 13 -6.48 -7.13 17.30
C ASN A 13 -5.16 -7.50 16.62
N ILE A 14 -4.37 -8.36 17.27
CA ILE A 14 -3.15 -8.92 16.71
C ILE A 14 -3.39 -10.40 16.43
N ASP A 15 -3.13 -10.82 15.20
CA ASP A 15 -3.17 -12.22 14.77
C ASP A 15 -1.76 -12.64 14.34
N GLU A 16 -1.32 -13.79 14.81
CA GLU A 16 0.01 -14.32 14.53
C GLU A 16 -0.09 -15.74 13.99
N TYR A 17 0.69 -16.02 12.95
CA TYR A 17 0.86 -17.35 12.38
C TYR A 17 2.34 -17.61 12.13
N GLU A 18 2.78 -18.85 12.27
CA GLU A 18 4.16 -19.25 11.97
C GLU A 18 4.17 -20.52 11.12
N GLN A 19 5.00 -20.51 10.07
CA GLN A 19 5.20 -21.68 9.22
C GLN A 19 6.56 -21.60 8.49
N ASN A 20 7.29 -22.72 8.46
CA ASN A 20 8.56 -22.85 7.75
C ASN A 20 9.59 -21.73 8.06
N GLY A 21 9.68 -21.32 9.33
CA GLY A 21 10.60 -20.27 9.79
C GLY A 21 10.15 -18.83 9.49
N TRP A 22 9.00 -18.66 8.84
CA TRP A 22 8.36 -17.37 8.65
C TRP A 22 7.34 -17.11 9.76
N LYS A 23 7.37 -15.91 10.30
CA LYS A 23 6.38 -15.34 11.21
C LYS A 23 5.54 -14.32 10.46
N PHE A 24 4.23 -14.43 10.59
CA PHE A 24 3.24 -13.57 9.96
C PHE A 24 2.46 -12.89 11.08
N ILE A 25 2.54 -11.57 11.16
CA ILE A 25 1.88 -10.78 12.20
C ILE A 25 0.99 -9.78 11.51
N PHE A 26 -0.29 -9.81 11.82
CA PHE A 26 -1.25 -8.87 11.28
C PHE A 26 -1.97 -8.16 12.40
N THR A 27 -2.15 -6.87 12.24
CA THR A 27 -2.89 -6.04 13.18
C THR A 27 -4.10 -5.43 12.48
N LYS A 28 -5.23 -5.38 13.19
CA LYS A 28 -6.45 -4.72 12.74
C LYS A 28 -7.01 -3.84 13.85
N SER A 29 -7.21 -2.55 13.55
CA SER A 29 -7.73 -1.55 14.47
C SER A 29 -8.83 -0.71 13.82
N GLY A 30 -9.44 0.17 14.61
CA GLY A 30 -10.26 1.25 14.07
C GLY A 30 -9.43 2.32 13.34
N MET A 31 -10.14 3.20 12.64
CA MET A 31 -9.58 4.38 11.98
C MET A 31 -8.93 5.35 12.97
N TYR A 32 -7.93 6.08 12.49
CA TYR A 32 -7.31 7.19 13.19
C TYR A 32 -8.30 8.32 13.47
N ASN A 33 -8.05 9.05 14.57
CA ASN A 33 -8.84 10.23 14.88
C ASN A 33 -8.36 11.44 14.07
N THR A 34 -9.13 12.53 14.06
CA THR A 34 -8.79 13.74 13.30
C THR A 34 -7.43 14.34 13.66
N THR A 35 -7.01 14.25 14.92
CA THR A 35 -5.70 14.73 15.38
C THR A 35 -4.57 13.89 14.81
N ASP A 36 -4.67 12.56 14.87
CA ASP A 36 -3.69 11.64 14.30
C ASP A 36 -3.58 11.80 12.79
N LEU A 37 -4.72 11.97 12.10
CA LEU A 37 -4.76 12.19 10.66
C LEU A 37 -4.03 13.46 10.28
N ALA A 38 -4.25 14.57 11.00
CA ALA A 38 -3.53 15.82 10.77
C ALA A 38 -2.02 15.67 11.00
N MET A 39 -1.61 14.99 12.08
CA MET A 39 -0.20 14.73 12.36
C MET A 39 0.45 13.87 11.28
N LEU A 40 -0.23 12.82 10.83
CA LEU A 40 0.25 11.93 9.77
C LEU A 40 0.34 12.68 8.43
N GLN A 41 -0.64 13.53 8.12
CA GLN A 41 -0.63 14.37 6.94
C GLN A 41 0.60 15.28 6.92
N ASP A 42 0.89 15.96 8.03
CA ASP A 42 2.06 16.83 8.16
C ASP A 42 3.37 16.04 8.06
N ALA A 43 3.48 14.92 8.77
CA ALA A 43 4.68 14.07 8.76
C ALA A 43 5.02 13.55 7.36
N LEU A 44 4.01 13.20 6.58
CA LEU A 44 4.16 12.72 5.21
C LEU A 44 4.21 13.85 4.17
N THR A 45 4.10 15.12 4.60
CA THR A 45 4.05 16.30 3.73
C THR A 45 2.98 16.14 2.63
N LEU A 46 1.76 15.78 3.03
CA LEU A 46 0.64 15.59 2.13
C LEU A 46 -0.29 16.81 2.13
N GLN A 47 -0.83 17.15 0.96
CA GLN A 47 -1.79 18.23 0.79
C GLN A 47 -3.17 17.87 1.39
N ALA A 48 -3.51 16.59 1.38
CA ALA A 48 -4.71 16.01 1.98
C ALA A 48 -4.40 14.58 2.41
N ILE A 49 -5.24 14.02 3.28
CA ILE A 49 -5.15 12.64 3.77
C ILE A 49 -6.53 11.98 3.65
N PRO A 50 -6.63 10.66 3.38
CA PRO A 50 -7.91 9.98 3.30
C PRO A 50 -8.74 10.14 4.56
N ASP A 51 -10.05 10.32 4.40
CA ASP A 51 -11.01 10.42 5.50
C ASP A 51 -10.94 9.22 6.45
N ILE A 52 -10.71 8.01 5.90
CA ILE A 52 -10.52 6.79 6.67
C ILE A 52 -9.08 6.32 6.48
N THR A 53 -8.26 6.42 7.52
CA THR A 53 -6.94 5.77 7.57
C THR A 53 -6.88 4.85 8.78
N ASN A 54 -6.73 3.55 8.54
CA ASN A 54 -6.63 2.55 9.61
C ASN A 54 -5.18 2.41 10.07
N GLY A 55 -4.65 3.40 10.76
CA GLY A 55 -3.21 3.54 10.89
C GLY A 55 -2.46 2.49 11.73
N ASN A 56 -3.16 1.70 12.55
CA ASN A 56 -2.58 0.51 13.19
C ASN A 56 -2.89 -0.79 12.43
N ASN A 57 -3.50 -0.73 11.24
CA ASN A 57 -3.55 -1.90 10.37
C ASN A 57 -2.16 -2.13 9.77
N CYS A 58 -1.67 -3.35 9.89
CA CYS A 58 -0.34 -3.71 9.42
C CYS A 58 -0.28 -5.20 9.11
N GLY A 59 0.51 -5.58 8.10
CA GLY A 59 0.99 -6.94 7.89
C GLY A 59 2.51 -6.96 7.92
N LEU A 60 3.11 -7.67 8.87
CA LEU A 60 4.54 -7.94 8.94
C LEU A 60 4.79 -9.43 8.65
N ILE A 61 5.48 -9.71 7.54
CA ILE A 61 5.95 -11.04 7.17
C ILE A 61 7.45 -11.07 7.39
N TYR A 62 7.93 -11.87 8.34
CA TYR A 62 9.32 -11.86 8.77
C TYR A 62 9.93 -13.25 8.81
N ASN A 63 11.18 -13.37 8.36
CA ASN A 63 12.00 -14.55 8.57
C ASN A 63 13.26 -14.19 9.36
N LYS A 64 13.41 -14.81 10.53
CA LYS A 64 14.53 -14.56 11.43
C LYS A 64 15.88 -15.03 10.89
N GLN A 65 15.89 -16.17 10.21
CA GLN A 65 17.13 -16.72 9.66
C GLN A 65 17.72 -15.79 8.60
N PHE A 66 16.87 -15.18 7.78
CA PHE A 66 17.29 -14.28 6.71
C PHE A 66 17.41 -12.82 7.15
N ASN A 67 17.03 -12.48 8.39
CA ASN A 67 16.89 -11.10 8.87
C ASN A 67 16.04 -10.23 7.92
N PHE A 68 15.05 -10.83 7.27
CA PHE A 68 14.31 -10.24 6.16
C PHE A 68 12.85 -10.12 6.53
N GLY A 69 12.27 -8.93 6.32
CA GLY A 69 10.86 -8.67 6.53
C GLY A 69 10.20 -7.91 5.39
N ILE A 70 8.90 -8.11 5.25
CA ILE A 70 8.01 -7.33 4.39
C ILE A 70 6.95 -6.72 5.29
N LEU A 71 6.94 -5.40 5.36
CA LEU A 71 5.94 -4.59 6.04
C LEU A 71 4.93 -4.07 5.02
N VAL A 72 3.65 -4.11 5.38
CA VAL A 72 2.57 -3.47 4.65
C VAL A 72 1.76 -2.66 5.64
N ASP A 73 1.85 -1.33 5.57
CA ASP A 73 1.15 -0.40 6.46
C ASP A 73 0.61 0.82 5.67
N PRO A 74 -0.37 1.55 6.22
CA PRO A 74 -0.96 2.71 5.53
C PRO A 74 0.01 3.88 5.42
N LYS A 75 0.93 4.05 6.39
CA LYS A 75 1.86 5.17 6.42
C LYS A 75 2.80 5.14 5.22
N ASP A 76 3.44 3.99 4.98
CA ASP A 76 4.39 3.81 3.89
C ASP A 76 3.68 3.87 2.53
N ALA A 77 2.44 3.38 2.46
CA ALA A 77 1.60 3.54 1.29
C ALA A 77 1.28 5.02 1.01
N LEU A 78 0.87 5.79 2.02
CA LEU A 78 0.54 7.22 1.91
C LEU A 78 1.77 8.09 1.65
N TYR A 79 2.94 7.72 2.15
CA TYR A 79 4.21 8.41 1.86
C TYR A 79 4.44 8.50 0.35
N LEU A 80 4.12 7.43 -0.38
CA LEU A 80 4.21 7.38 -1.83
C LEU A 80 3.07 8.11 -2.56
N CYS A 81 2.20 8.87 -1.86
CA CYS A 81 1.32 9.86 -2.46
C CYS A 81 2.00 11.22 -2.63
N ASN A 82 3.11 11.48 -1.94
CA ASN A 82 3.92 12.68 -2.13
C ASN A 82 4.70 12.60 -3.46
N TYR A 83 4.60 13.65 -4.30
CA TYR A 83 5.20 13.61 -5.64
C TYR A 83 6.72 13.60 -5.62
N GLN A 84 7.35 14.31 -4.68
CA GLN A 84 8.80 14.30 -4.52
C GLN A 84 9.27 12.92 -4.05
N ALA A 85 8.58 12.30 -3.09
CA ALA A 85 8.86 10.94 -2.65
C ALA A 85 8.76 9.93 -3.81
N ARG A 86 7.73 10.03 -4.67
CA ARG A 86 7.62 9.21 -5.89
C ARG A 86 8.83 9.40 -6.80
N ALA A 87 9.16 10.65 -7.12
CA ALA A 87 10.25 10.98 -8.04
C ALA A 87 11.60 10.46 -7.53
N SER A 88 11.88 10.58 -6.23
CA SER A 88 13.12 10.11 -5.62
C SER A 88 13.22 8.58 -5.51
N ASN A 89 12.09 7.87 -5.57
CA ASN A 89 12.02 6.42 -5.40
C ASN A 89 11.68 5.64 -6.68
N TYR A 90 11.52 6.31 -7.81
CA TYR A 90 11.27 5.66 -9.09
C TYR A 90 12.52 4.95 -9.63
N ILE A 91 12.34 3.70 -10.06
CA ILE A 91 13.34 2.95 -10.83
C ILE A 91 12.63 2.23 -11.98
N ASP A 92 13.16 2.40 -13.19
CA ASP A 92 12.82 1.56 -14.34
C ASP A 92 13.67 0.28 -14.27
N ILE A 93 13.20 -0.72 -13.52
CA ILE A 93 13.96 -1.96 -13.28
C ILE A 93 14.23 -2.76 -14.56
N LYS A 94 13.46 -2.55 -15.64
CA LYS A 94 13.74 -3.15 -16.96
C LYS A 94 15.02 -2.58 -17.57
N LYS A 95 15.41 -1.35 -17.19
CA LYS A 95 16.69 -0.74 -17.57
C LYS A 95 17.76 -0.99 -16.51
N GLU A 96 17.40 -0.90 -15.23
CA GLU A 96 18.28 -1.20 -14.09
C GLU A 96 18.04 -2.65 -13.64
N LEU A 97 18.49 -3.61 -14.44
CA LEU A 97 18.22 -5.06 -14.27
C LEU A 97 18.53 -5.62 -12.87
N LYS A 98 19.36 -4.93 -12.09
CA LYS A 98 19.70 -5.26 -10.70
C LYS A 98 19.92 -3.99 -9.89
N THR A 99 19.37 -3.93 -8.68
CA THR A 99 19.54 -2.80 -7.77
C THR A 99 19.49 -3.23 -6.31
N ASN A 100 20.19 -2.49 -5.44
CA ASN A 100 20.10 -2.70 -3.99
C ASN A 100 19.11 -1.72 -3.33
N LYS A 101 18.45 -0.86 -4.11
CA LYS A 101 17.35 -0.02 -3.62
C LYS A 101 16.05 -0.84 -3.69
N LEU A 102 15.63 -1.40 -2.56
CA LEU A 102 14.57 -2.44 -2.53
C LEU A 102 13.14 -1.87 -2.59
N ASN A 103 12.94 -0.71 -1.96
CA ASN A 103 11.65 -0.03 -1.77
C ASN A 103 11.38 1.01 -2.86
N TYR A 104 11.75 0.68 -4.09
CA TYR A 104 11.50 1.53 -5.26
C TYR A 104 10.08 1.36 -5.79
N ILE A 105 9.62 2.33 -6.58
CA ILE A 105 8.36 2.27 -7.33
C ILE A 105 8.64 2.09 -8.83
N SER A 106 7.78 1.34 -9.51
CA SER A 106 7.96 1.02 -10.93
C SER A 106 7.21 1.95 -11.88
N VAL A 107 6.35 2.82 -11.35
CA VAL A 107 5.58 3.80 -12.11
C VAL A 107 5.40 5.05 -11.27
N ILE A 108 5.37 6.23 -11.92
CA ILE A 108 4.89 7.46 -11.31
C ILE A 108 3.48 7.70 -11.88
N PRO A 109 2.40 7.42 -11.13
CA PRO A 109 1.05 7.66 -11.63
C PRO A 109 0.85 9.15 -11.91
N GLU A 110 0.39 9.46 -13.12
CA GLU A 110 0.05 10.82 -13.50
C GLU A 110 -1.13 11.35 -12.67
N GLN A 111 -1.19 12.65 -12.44
CA GLN A 111 -2.32 13.24 -11.73
C GLN A 111 -3.59 13.09 -12.56
N ALA A 112 -4.63 12.48 -11.99
CA ALA A 112 -5.92 12.27 -12.67
C ALA A 112 -6.48 13.57 -13.29
N GLN A 113 -6.45 14.66 -12.52
CA GLN A 113 -6.90 15.99 -12.96
C GLN A 113 -6.12 16.55 -14.14
N ILE A 114 -4.83 16.23 -14.27
CA ILE A 114 -4.01 16.70 -15.40
C ILE A 114 -4.26 15.81 -16.61
N LYS A 115 -4.22 14.49 -16.43
CA LYS A 115 -4.35 13.52 -17.51
C LYS A 115 -5.74 13.56 -18.17
N TYR A 116 -6.79 13.78 -17.38
CA TYR A 116 -8.17 13.81 -17.84
C TYR A 116 -8.80 15.21 -17.71
N ALA A 117 -7.99 16.28 -17.81
CA ALA A 117 -8.42 17.67 -17.65
C ALA A 117 -9.64 18.05 -18.51
N ASN A 118 -9.71 17.54 -19.75
CA ASN A 118 -10.83 17.83 -20.65
C ASN A 118 -12.18 17.31 -20.13
N ILE A 119 -12.18 16.14 -19.46
CA ILE A 119 -13.37 15.55 -18.85
C ILE A 119 -13.64 16.22 -17.51
N TRP A 120 -12.58 16.48 -16.74
CA TRP A 120 -12.66 17.12 -15.42
C TRP A 120 -13.23 18.55 -15.48
N ASN A 121 -12.76 19.36 -16.43
CA ASN A 121 -13.22 20.75 -16.62
C ASN A 121 -14.68 20.84 -17.06
N GLN A 122 -15.26 19.77 -17.62
CA GLN A 122 -16.68 19.73 -17.93
C GLN A 122 -17.55 19.51 -16.68
N LYS A 123 -16.99 18.91 -15.62
CA LYS A 123 -17.64 18.76 -14.31
C LYS A 123 -17.51 19.99 -13.40
N GLN A 124 -16.52 20.87 -13.61
CA GLN A 124 -16.31 22.08 -12.79
C GLN A 124 -16.35 23.38 -13.60
N ASN A 125 -17.25 24.31 -13.24
CA ASN A 125 -17.42 25.64 -13.85
C ASN A 125 -16.36 26.68 -13.43
N ALA A 126 -15.07 26.34 -13.28
CA ALA A 126 -14.07 27.33 -12.86
C ALA A 126 -12.63 27.03 -13.33
N ASP A 127 -11.91 28.11 -13.65
CA ASP A 127 -10.48 28.14 -13.98
C ASP A 127 -9.64 27.42 -12.92
N ILE A 128 -9.00 26.31 -13.30
CA ILE A 128 -8.06 25.61 -12.42
C ILE A 128 -6.81 26.48 -12.26
N LYS A 129 -6.70 27.16 -11.12
CA LYS A 129 -5.40 27.64 -10.63
C LYS A 129 -4.56 26.40 -10.30
N VAL A 130 -3.51 26.17 -11.08
CA VAL A 130 -2.50 25.15 -10.78
C VAL A 130 -1.73 25.61 -9.54
N LEU A 131 -2.27 25.30 -8.36
CA LEU A 131 -1.52 25.37 -7.11
C LEU A 131 -0.38 24.36 -7.23
N ASN A 132 0.81 24.71 -6.71
CA ASN A 132 1.93 23.79 -6.59
C ASN A 132 1.50 22.62 -5.68
N LYS A 133 1.02 21.53 -6.28
CA LYS A 133 0.59 20.36 -5.52
C LYS A 133 1.80 19.60 -5.01
N THR A 134 1.84 19.35 -3.71
CA THR A 134 2.90 18.58 -3.05
C THR A 134 2.61 17.08 -3.08
N SER A 135 1.33 16.69 -3.12
CA SER A 135 0.91 15.28 -3.13
C SER A 135 -0.33 15.03 -4.00
N ASP A 136 -0.59 13.75 -4.23
CA ASP A 136 -1.77 13.23 -4.89
C ASP A 136 -2.97 13.17 -3.95
N THR A 137 -3.98 14.00 -4.21
CA THR A 137 -5.20 14.09 -3.41
C THR A 137 -6.23 13.01 -3.76
N PHE A 138 -5.93 12.13 -4.72
CA PHE A 138 -6.72 10.92 -5.00
C PHE A 138 -6.04 9.66 -4.46
N TYR A 139 -4.91 9.83 -3.78
CA TYR A 139 -4.23 8.79 -3.02
C TYR A 139 -3.82 7.55 -3.85
N SER A 140 -3.52 7.73 -5.15
CA SER A 140 -3.06 6.65 -6.04
C SER A 140 -1.64 6.21 -5.69
N SER A 141 -1.48 5.39 -4.66
CA SER A 141 -0.17 4.94 -4.21
C SER A 141 0.40 3.80 -5.08
N PRO A 142 1.60 3.93 -5.67
CA PRO A 142 2.30 2.84 -6.37
C PRO A 142 3.07 1.92 -5.40
N TYR A 143 2.61 1.79 -4.16
CA TYR A 143 3.26 1.05 -3.09
C TYR A 143 3.41 -0.45 -3.39
N LYS A 144 4.58 -1.00 -3.05
CA LYS A 144 4.96 -2.40 -3.33
C LYS A 144 5.25 -3.24 -2.08
N GLY A 145 4.85 -2.75 -0.90
CA GLY A 145 5.32 -3.28 0.37
C GLY A 145 6.73 -2.78 0.70
N THR A 146 7.01 -2.58 1.98
CA THR A 146 8.30 -2.08 2.47
C THR A 146 9.15 -3.26 2.93
N ILE A 147 10.28 -3.47 2.29
CA ILE A 147 11.30 -4.40 2.77
C ILE A 147 12.01 -3.79 3.97
N VAL A 148 12.06 -4.56 5.05
CA VAL A 148 12.64 -4.17 6.34
C VAL A 148 13.64 -5.21 6.84
N ASP A 149 14.64 -4.77 7.62
CA ASP A 149 15.61 -5.64 8.28
C ASP A 149 16.05 -5.13 9.66
N GLY A 150 16.70 -6.00 10.45
CA GLY A 150 17.42 -5.65 11.68
C GLY A 150 16.67 -4.67 12.59
N ASP A 151 17.20 -3.46 12.69
CA ASP A 151 16.67 -2.39 13.55
C ASP A 151 15.26 -1.96 13.15
N GLN A 152 14.91 -2.00 11.86
CA GLN A 152 13.57 -1.64 11.37
C GLN A 152 12.53 -2.67 11.83
N ILE A 153 12.90 -3.95 11.85
CA ILE A 153 12.05 -5.03 12.37
C ILE A 153 11.87 -4.89 13.89
N ASN A 154 12.97 -4.63 14.61
CA ASN A 154 12.92 -4.38 16.05
C ASN A 154 12.02 -3.18 16.39
N TYR A 155 12.10 -2.11 15.61
CA TYR A 155 11.22 -0.95 15.74
C TYR A 155 9.74 -1.34 15.56
N GLN A 156 9.40 -2.18 14.56
CA GLN A 156 8.03 -2.68 14.40
C GLN A 156 7.60 -3.58 15.58
N PHE A 157 8.47 -4.45 16.10
CA PHE A 157 8.15 -5.25 17.28
C PHE A 157 7.88 -4.39 18.52
N GLN A 158 8.71 -3.39 18.79
CA GLN A 158 8.49 -2.44 19.87
C GLN A 158 7.17 -1.67 19.68
N ARG A 159 6.85 -1.30 18.43
CA ARG A 159 5.57 -0.70 18.07
C ARG A 159 4.42 -1.66 18.42
N PHE A 160 4.50 -2.93 18.06
CA PHE A 160 3.46 -3.92 18.39
C PHE A 160 3.34 -4.19 19.90
N GLU A 161 4.45 -4.32 20.63
CA GLU A 161 4.45 -4.47 22.09
C GLU A 161 3.77 -3.28 22.77
N GLN A 162 4.04 -2.05 22.31
CA GLN A 162 3.35 -0.86 22.79
C GLN A 162 1.86 -0.93 22.50
N LEU A 163 1.43 -1.46 21.35
CA LEU A 163 0.02 -1.63 20.99
C LEU A 163 -0.69 -2.73 21.81
N THR A 164 0.03 -3.73 22.33
CA THR A 164 -0.57 -4.79 23.17
C THR A 164 -1.14 -4.20 24.47
N GLY A 165 -2.46 -4.22 24.60
CA GLY A 165 -3.16 -3.73 25.79
C GLY A 165 -3.49 -2.23 25.81
N ILE A 166 -3.29 -1.50 24.70
CA ILE A 166 -3.80 -0.12 24.61
C ILE A 166 -5.33 -0.14 24.50
N LYS A 167 -5.98 0.21 25.61
CA LYS A 167 -7.38 0.62 25.63
C LYS A 167 -7.46 2.12 25.31
N GLY A 168 -7.95 2.45 24.12
CA GLY A 168 -8.49 3.78 23.88
C GLY A 168 -7.48 4.92 23.72
N LYS A 169 -6.27 4.68 23.21
CA LYS A 169 -5.34 5.76 22.80
C LYS A 169 -4.64 5.43 21.48
N SER A 170 -4.44 6.41 20.61
CA SER A 170 -3.58 6.25 19.43
C SER A 170 -2.12 6.12 19.85
N ILE A 171 -1.30 5.46 19.03
CA ILE A 171 0.15 5.45 19.25
C ILE A 171 0.73 6.87 19.28
N PHE A 172 0.14 7.80 18.51
CA PHE A 172 0.49 9.22 18.51
C PHE A 172 -0.02 9.96 19.75
N GLU A 173 -1.12 9.53 20.39
CA GLU A 173 -1.64 10.18 21.60
C GLU A 173 -0.73 10.00 22.83
N GLN A 174 0.07 8.94 22.91
CA GLN A 174 1.14 8.83 23.92
C GLN A 174 2.42 9.60 23.54
N GLN A 175 2.51 10.08 22.30
CA GLN A 175 3.73 10.50 21.63
C GLN A 175 3.59 11.89 20.97
N LEU A 176 2.76 12.76 21.54
CA LEU A 176 2.51 14.15 21.12
C LEU A 176 3.74 15.06 21.34
N ASN A 177 4.83 14.79 20.65
CA ASN A 177 6.01 15.66 20.59
C ASN A 177 6.74 15.50 19.25
N GLU A 178 7.39 16.58 18.81
CA GLU A 178 8.16 16.70 17.55
C GLU A 178 9.10 15.51 17.28
N ASN A 179 9.55 14.83 18.35
CA ASN A 179 10.38 13.63 18.30
C ASN A 179 9.73 12.49 17.52
N VAL A 180 8.41 12.33 17.52
CA VAL A 180 7.74 11.17 16.91
C VAL A 180 7.55 11.37 15.43
N ILE A 181 7.12 12.56 15.01
CA ILE A 181 7.12 12.95 13.60
C ILE A 181 8.54 12.82 13.03
N LYS A 182 9.55 13.30 13.77
CA LYS A 182 10.95 13.14 13.39
C LYS A 182 11.35 11.66 13.26
N ASN A 183 10.99 10.82 14.22
CA ASN A 183 11.29 9.38 14.17
C ASN A 183 10.64 8.70 12.96
N GLU A 184 9.38 9.03 12.63
CA GLU A 184 8.69 8.49 11.45
C GLU A 184 9.34 8.95 10.15
N VAL A 185 9.71 10.23 10.05
CA VAL A 185 10.44 10.77 8.90
C VAL A 185 11.82 10.11 8.78
N ASP A 186 12.54 9.95 9.89
CA ASP A 186 13.83 9.27 9.95
C ASP A 186 13.70 7.80 9.52
N TYR A 187 12.66 7.10 9.96
CA TYR A 187 12.32 5.74 9.52
C TYR A 187 12.07 5.69 8.01
N LEU A 188 11.20 6.54 7.47
CA LEU A 188 10.88 6.60 6.03
C LEU A 188 12.13 6.90 5.20
N ASN A 189 12.97 7.82 5.66
CA ASN A 189 14.25 8.11 5.03
C ASN A 189 15.17 6.87 5.03
N GLN A 190 15.23 6.12 6.13
CA GLN A 190 16.03 4.92 6.20
C GLN A 190 15.54 3.82 5.25
N VAL A 191 14.23 3.54 5.21
CA VAL A 191 13.72 2.44 4.39
C VAL A 191 13.68 2.76 2.89
N TYR A 192 13.44 4.02 2.49
CA TYR A 192 13.30 4.39 1.07
C TYR A 192 14.61 4.90 0.44
N ASN A 193 15.45 5.60 1.19
CA ASN A 193 16.63 6.27 0.62
C ASN A 193 17.93 5.49 0.81
N ILE A 194 17.98 4.52 1.73
CA ILE A 194 19.20 3.73 1.97
C ILE A 194 19.19 2.46 1.11
N LYS A 195 20.28 2.22 0.38
CA LYS A 195 20.49 0.98 -0.36
C LYS A 195 20.84 -0.15 0.60
N SER A 196 20.26 -1.32 0.38
CA SER A 196 20.60 -2.50 1.17
C SER A 196 22.03 -2.95 0.92
N LYS A 197 22.69 -3.40 1.99
CA LYS A 197 24.01 -4.03 1.93
C LYS A 197 23.92 -5.55 1.75
N THR A 198 22.77 -6.13 2.08
CA THR A 198 22.58 -7.58 2.20
C THR A 198 21.71 -8.12 1.07
N TYR A 199 20.68 -7.38 0.68
CA TYR A 199 19.69 -7.82 -0.29
C TYR A 199 19.81 -7.03 -1.58
N HIS A 200 19.30 -7.63 -2.64
CA HIS A 200 19.20 -6.98 -3.93
C HIS A 200 17.92 -7.43 -4.63
N CYS A 201 17.49 -6.58 -5.55
CA CYS A 201 16.35 -6.78 -6.40
C CYS A 201 16.83 -6.97 -7.83
N GLU A 202 16.26 -7.92 -8.55
CA GLU A 202 16.55 -8.18 -9.97
C GLU A 202 15.26 -8.18 -10.79
N TYR A 203 15.31 -7.57 -11.97
CA TYR A 203 14.25 -7.74 -12.96
C TYR A 203 14.09 -9.22 -13.33
N THR A 204 12.86 -9.64 -13.54
CA THR A 204 12.58 -11.00 -14.02
C THR A 204 11.37 -11.02 -14.96
N GLU A 205 11.33 -12.03 -15.81
CA GLU A 205 10.15 -12.41 -16.60
C GLU A 205 9.40 -13.59 -15.97
N GLU A 206 9.85 -14.06 -14.80
CA GLU A 206 9.16 -15.12 -14.08
C GLU A 206 7.78 -14.64 -13.60
N GLU A 207 6.76 -15.46 -13.84
CA GLU A 207 5.39 -15.22 -13.40
C GLU A 207 5.06 -16.03 -12.15
N ILE A 208 4.05 -15.58 -11.41
CA ILE A 208 3.56 -16.31 -10.24
C ILE A 208 2.96 -17.64 -10.70
N PRO A 209 3.40 -18.80 -10.15
CA PRO A 209 2.86 -20.10 -10.51
C PRO A 209 1.44 -20.27 -9.97
N LEU A 210 0.43 -19.87 -10.76
CA LEU A 210 -0.98 -19.87 -10.36
C LEU A 210 -1.50 -21.26 -9.94
N ASN A 211 -0.88 -22.33 -10.43
CA ASN A 211 -1.20 -23.72 -10.04
C ASN A 211 -1.06 -23.94 -8.53
N ASN A 212 -0.14 -23.24 -7.87
CA ASN A 212 0.06 -23.33 -6.42
C ASN A 212 -0.96 -22.51 -5.63
N LEU A 213 -1.85 -21.77 -6.31
CA LEU A 213 -2.91 -20.94 -5.71
C LEU A 213 -4.30 -21.53 -5.95
N THR A 214 -4.36 -22.79 -6.35
CA THR A 214 -5.59 -23.54 -6.64
C THR A 214 -6.13 -24.24 -5.38
N PRO A 215 -7.38 -24.76 -5.41
CA PRO A 215 -7.95 -25.53 -4.30
C PRO A 215 -7.11 -26.76 -3.86
N ASP A 216 -6.27 -27.30 -4.74
CA ASP A 216 -5.38 -28.43 -4.43
C ASP A 216 -4.29 -28.05 -3.41
N ASN A 217 -4.00 -26.75 -3.24
CA ASN A 217 -3.13 -26.22 -2.20
C ASN A 217 -3.93 -25.33 -1.24
N PRO A 218 -4.63 -25.92 -0.25
CA PRO A 218 -5.61 -25.21 0.55
C PRO A 218 -4.99 -24.10 1.39
N ILE A 219 -5.76 -23.03 1.56
CA ILE A 219 -5.42 -21.92 2.44
C ILE A 219 -5.43 -22.44 3.89
N LYS A 220 -4.28 -22.34 4.56
CA LYS A 220 -4.13 -22.67 5.98
C LYS A 220 -4.44 -21.49 6.88
N TRP A 221 -4.11 -20.29 6.42
CA TRP A 221 -4.30 -19.04 7.14
C TRP A 221 -4.44 -17.89 6.15
N ALA A 222 -5.32 -16.93 6.44
CA ALA A 222 -5.53 -15.77 5.58
C ALA A 222 -5.97 -14.57 6.41
N TYR A 223 -5.64 -13.39 5.91
CA TYR A 223 -5.96 -12.13 6.56
C TYR A 223 -6.23 -11.04 5.53
N HIS A 224 -7.06 -10.07 5.92
CA HIS A 224 -7.39 -8.91 5.10
C HIS A 224 -7.42 -7.65 5.96
N ILE A 225 -6.64 -6.66 5.52
CA ILE A 225 -6.60 -5.33 6.11
C ILE A 225 -6.85 -4.27 5.05
N THR A 226 -7.70 -3.31 5.38
CA THR A 226 -7.85 -2.06 4.63
C THR A 226 -6.86 -1.05 5.21
N LEU A 227 -6.00 -0.46 4.39
CA LEU A 227 -5.02 0.54 4.84
C LEU A 227 -5.68 1.91 4.95
N PHE A 228 -6.31 2.38 3.87
CA PHE A 228 -7.05 3.64 3.85
C PHE A 228 -8.15 3.64 2.78
N GLU A 229 -9.15 4.50 2.96
CA GLU A 229 -10.31 4.70 2.09
C GLU A 229 -10.74 6.18 2.07
N ASP A 230 -11.30 6.61 0.94
CA ASP A 230 -11.86 7.95 0.74
C ASP A 230 -12.96 7.92 -0.34
N GLU A 231 -14.09 8.57 -0.09
CA GLU A 231 -15.23 8.66 -1.03
C GLU A 231 -15.11 9.85 -2.01
N LEU A 232 -14.01 10.61 -1.93
CA LEU A 232 -13.68 11.74 -2.80
C LEU A 232 -14.79 12.79 -2.83
N GLY A 233 -15.45 13.01 -1.69
CA GLY A 233 -16.61 13.89 -1.56
C GLY A 233 -17.75 13.47 -2.49
N ASP A 234 -18.11 12.18 -2.47
CA ASP A 234 -19.16 11.55 -3.29
C ASP A 234 -18.90 11.57 -4.81
N ASN A 235 -17.65 11.80 -5.25
CA ASN A 235 -17.29 11.84 -6.67
C ASN A 235 -16.45 10.63 -7.12
N GLY A 236 -16.35 9.61 -6.28
CA GLY A 236 -15.61 8.41 -6.61
C GLY A 236 -15.31 7.55 -5.40
N PHE A 237 -14.21 6.81 -5.48
CA PHE A 237 -13.73 5.97 -4.41
C PHE A 237 -12.23 5.73 -4.56
N SER A 238 -11.47 5.99 -3.51
CA SER A 238 -10.05 5.63 -3.41
C SER A 238 -9.87 4.67 -2.24
N ASN A 239 -9.23 3.53 -2.48
CA ASN A 239 -8.97 2.52 -1.45
C ASN A 239 -7.58 1.92 -1.66
N CYS A 240 -6.89 1.65 -0.55
CA CYS A 240 -5.73 0.77 -0.54
C CYS A 240 -5.94 -0.37 0.46
N GLU A 241 -5.84 -1.61 0.01
CA GLU A 241 -6.04 -2.81 0.84
C GLU A 241 -4.94 -3.86 0.62
N TYR A 242 -4.79 -4.75 1.61
CA TYR A 242 -3.91 -5.89 1.56
C TYR A 242 -4.66 -7.18 1.91
N ARG A 243 -4.73 -8.10 0.93
CA ARG A 243 -5.28 -9.46 1.11
C ARG A 243 -4.12 -10.44 1.11
N PHE A 244 -4.02 -11.26 2.16
CA PHE A 244 -2.91 -12.20 2.34
C PHE A 244 -3.41 -13.60 2.65
N ARG A 245 -2.68 -14.61 2.16
CA ARG A 245 -2.96 -16.02 2.41
C ARG A 245 -1.68 -16.85 2.45
N ILE A 246 -1.71 -17.90 3.26
CA ILE A 246 -0.65 -18.89 3.42
C ILE A 246 -1.23 -20.25 3.05
N MET A 247 -0.50 -20.98 2.21
CA MET A 247 -0.83 -22.34 1.79
C MET A 247 0.21 -23.33 2.35
N GLY A 248 0.24 -24.57 1.84
CA GLY A 248 1.15 -25.61 2.32
C GLY A 248 2.64 -25.28 2.14
N ASP A 249 2.99 -24.79 0.95
CA ASP A 249 4.35 -24.65 0.45
C ASP A 249 4.72 -23.20 0.08
N CYS A 250 3.78 -22.27 0.15
CA CYS A 250 3.98 -20.87 -0.22
C CYS A 250 3.06 -19.90 0.54
N PHE A 251 3.34 -18.60 0.41
CA PHE A 251 2.41 -17.53 0.76
C PHE A 251 2.17 -16.59 -0.43
N PHE A 252 1.03 -15.90 -0.42
CA PHE A 252 0.64 -14.94 -1.43
C PHE A 252 -0.03 -13.72 -0.79
N GLY A 253 0.40 -12.53 -1.16
CA GLY A 253 -0.21 -11.26 -0.78
C GLY A 253 -0.56 -10.41 -1.99
N LEU A 254 -1.68 -9.69 -1.94
CA LEU A 254 -2.08 -8.69 -2.92
C LEU A 254 -2.29 -7.36 -2.21
N ILE A 255 -1.40 -6.40 -2.47
CA ILE A 255 -1.61 -4.99 -2.15
C ILE A 255 -2.29 -4.38 -3.37
N ARG A 256 -3.47 -3.77 -3.18
CA ARG A 256 -4.20 -3.10 -4.25
C ARG A 256 -4.48 -1.66 -3.85
N SER A 257 -4.01 -0.73 -4.68
CA SER A 257 -4.42 0.67 -4.67
C SER A 257 -5.38 0.88 -5.82
N TYR A 258 -6.65 1.14 -5.49
CA TYR A 258 -7.77 1.28 -6.41
C TYR A 258 -8.29 2.72 -6.36
N LEU A 259 -8.36 3.36 -7.53
CA LEU A 259 -8.97 4.67 -7.68
C LEU A 259 -10.06 4.59 -8.74
N ARG A 260 -11.27 4.97 -8.35
CA ARG A 260 -12.40 5.28 -9.20
C ARG A 260 -12.71 6.76 -9.06
N ILE A 261 -12.76 7.48 -10.18
CA ILE A 261 -13.36 8.81 -10.23
C ILE A 261 -14.55 8.67 -11.17
N ASP A 262 -15.74 8.90 -10.63
CA ASP A 262 -16.99 8.61 -11.33
C ASP A 262 -17.05 9.40 -12.65
N ASP A 263 -17.43 8.72 -13.73
CA ASP A 263 -17.45 9.23 -15.12
C ASP A 263 -16.10 9.74 -15.68
N VAL A 264 -14.98 9.54 -14.98
CA VAL A 264 -13.66 10.01 -15.41
C VAL A 264 -12.73 8.86 -15.73
N LEU A 265 -12.32 8.08 -14.72
CA LEU A 265 -11.32 7.01 -14.89
C LEU A 265 -11.45 5.92 -13.84
N ILE A 266 -10.85 4.77 -14.17
CA ILE A 266 -10.51 3.70 -13.23
C ILE A 266 -9.01 3.47 -13.30
N ARG A 267 -8.35 3.40 -12.14
CA ARG A 267 -6.93 3.05 -11.99
C ARG A 267 -6.78 1.95 -10.94
N ILE A 268 -5.96 0.95 -11.25
CA ILE A 268 -5.63 -0.16 -10.36
C ILE A 268 -4.11 -0.35 -10.36
N LEU A 269 -3.50 -0.23 -9.19
CA LEU A 269 -2.10 -0.50 -8.93
C LEU A 269 -2.04 -1.72 -8.02
N ASP A 270 -1.70 -2.87 -8.61
CA ASP A 270 -1.57 -4.12 -7.87
C ASP A 270 -0.10 -4.48 -7.68
N THR A 271 0.26 -4.81 -6.44
CA THR A 271 1.50 -5.52 -6.12
C THR A 271 1.15 -6.88 -5.53
N ARG A 272 1.51 -7.93 -6.27
CA ARG A 272 1.40 -9.32 -5.82
C ARG A 272 2.75 -9.76 -5.28
N ILE A 273 2.76 -10.29 -4.08
CA ILE A 273 3.96 -10.78 -3.39
C ILE A 273 3.81 -12.29 -3.22
N TYR A 274 4.74 -13.06 -3.76
CA TYR A 274 4.71 -14.51 -3.75
C TYR A 274 6.04 -15.09 -3.31
N HIS A 275 6.00 -16.14 -2.50
CA HIS A 275 7.19 -16.86 -2.07
C HIS A 275 6.86 -18.33 -1.80
N GLN A 276 7.63 -19.24 -2.40
CA GLN A 276 7.67 -20.64 -1.96
C GLN A 276 8.72 -20.79 -0.86
N PHE A 277 8.42 -21.55 0.18
CA PHE A 277 9.28 -21.65 1.37
C PHE A 277 10.67 -22.24 1.10
N ASN A 278 10.87 -22.91 -0.05
CA ASN A 278 12.16 -23.45 -0.48
C ASN A 278 12.97 -22.47 -1.36
N TRP A 279 12.43 -21.29 -1.70
CA TRP A 279 13.13 -20.28 -2.47
C TRP A 279 14.05 -19.44 -1.59
N ASN A 280 15.07 -18.84 -2.20
CA ASN A 280 15.95 -17.85 -1.59
C ASN A 280 15.61 -16.40 -1.99
N TYR A 281 14.44 -16.20 -2.58
CA TYR A 281 13.91 -14.90 -2.98
C TYR A 281 12.40 -14.81 -2.80
N VAL A 282 11.91 -13.58 -2.79
CA VAL A 282 10.49 -13.25 -2.93
C VAL A 282 10.24 -12.71 -4.34
N LEU A 283 9.19 -13.19 -5.01
CA LEU A 283 8.76 -12.69 -6.30
C LEU A 283 7.71 -11.59 -6.09
N ARG A 284 7.92 -10.41 -6.68
CA ARG A 284 6.92 -9.34 -6.77
C ARG A 284 6.47 -9.19 -8.21
N ASP A 285 5.16 -9.23 -8.43
CA ASP A 285 4.50 -8.93 -9.69
C ASP A 285 3.73 -7.62 -9.53
N PHE A 286 4.10 -6.60 -10.31
CA PHE A 286 3.48 -5.28 -10.27
C PHE A 286 2.75 -5.00 -11.57
N THR A 287 1.47 -4.62 -11.46
CA THR A 287 0.67 -4.19 -12.61
C THR A 287 0.03 -2.83 -12.37
N HIS A 288 0.15 -1.95 -13.35
CA HIS A 288 -0.62 -0.71 -13.45
C HIS A 288 -1.65 -0.85 -14.55
N ARG A 289 -2.93 -0.77 -14.18
CA ARG A 289 -4.07 -0.72 -15.09
C ARG A 289 -4.73 0.63 -14.98
N GLU A 290 -5.06 1.24 -16.11
CA GLU A 290 -5.85 2.48 -16.11
C GLU A 290 -6.51 2.69 -17.47
N ASP A 291 -7.75 3.18 -17.43
CA ASP A 291 -8.44 3.70 -18.61
C ASP A 291 -9.54 4.69 -18.19
N SER A 292 -10.02 5.47 -19.16
CA SER A 292 -11.17 6.35 -18.97
C SER A 292 -12.45 5.55 -18.80
N TRP A 293 -13.38 6.10 -18.02
CA TRP A 293 -14.72 5.54 -17.83
C TRP A 293 -15.41 5.20 -19.16
N THR A 294 -15.41 6.18 -20.08
CA THR A 294 -16.02 6.06 -21.40
C THR A 294 -15.44 4.93 -22.24
N ASN A 295 -14.13 4.69 -22.19
CA ASN A 295 -13.51 3.60 -22.94
C ASN A 295 -13.86 2.25 -22.34
N ILE A 296 -13.85 2.13 -21.01
CA ILE A 296 -14.23 0.91 -20.30
C ILE A 296 -15.69 0.53 -20.61
N GLU A 297 -16.60 1.51 -20.63
CA GLU A 297 -18.00 1.31 -21.03
C GLU A 297 -18.12 0.87 -22.49
N LYS A 298 -17.42 1.55 -23.42
CA LYS A 298 -17.39 1.18 -24.84
C LYS A 298 -16.85 -0.24 -25.08
N ASN A 299 -15.96 -0.70 -24.22
CA ASN A 299 -15.41 -2.06 -24.24
C ASN A 299 -16.34 -3.09 -23.59
N GLY A 300 -17.55 -2.70 -23.19
CA GLY A 300 -18.63 -3.60 -22.79
C GLY A 300 -18.81 -3.77 -21.28
N PHE A 301 -18.09 -3.01 -20.45
CA PHE A 301 -18.34 -3.04 -19.01
C PHE A 301 -19.59 -2.25 -18.64
N ASN A 302 -20.44 -2.81 -17.78
CA ASN A 302 -21.65 -2.16 -17.31
C ASN A 302 -21.47 -1.58 -15.90
N PHE A 303 -21.43 -0.26 -15.79
CA PHE A 303 -21.34 0.47 -14.53
C PHE A 303 -22.70 0.54 -13.82
N SER A 304 -23.19 -0.60 -13.31
CA SER A 304 -24.48 -0.66 -12.63
C SER A 304 -24.43 0.01 -11.23
N PRO A 305 -25.56 0.52 -10.71
CA PRO A 305 -25.64 1.00 -9.33
C PRO A 305 -25.23 -0.05 -8.29
N GLN A 306 -25.49 -1.32 -8.56
CA GLN A 306 -25.08 -2.42 -7.69
C GLN A 306 -23.56 -2.59 -7.67
N TRP A 307 -22.89 -2.42 -8.82
CA TRP A 307 -21.43 -2.47 -8.87
C TRP A 307 -20.80 -1.29 -8.13
N LEU A 308 -21.41 -0.09 -8.21
CA LEU A 308 -20.88 1.12 -7.55
C LEU A 308 -20.76 0.99 -6.03
N THR A 309 -21.62 0.18 -5.41
CA THR A 309 -21.66 -0.03 -3.95
C THR A 309 -21.06 -1.37 -3.51
N ASP A 310 -20.54 -2.19 -4.45
CA ASP A 310 -19.94 -3.48 -4.14
C ASP A 310 -18.52 -3.30 -3.58
N GLU A 311 -18.23 -3.88 -2.42
CA GLU A 311 -16.90 -3.86 -1.79
C GLU A 311 -15.81 -4.51 -2.67
N ASN A 312 -16.19 -5.44 -3.55
CA ASN A 312 -15.30 -6.12 -4.48
C ASN A 312 -15.33 -5.51 -5.89
N GLN A 313 -15.86 -4.30 -6.06
CA GLN A 313 -15.95 -3.60 -7.36
C GLN A 313 -14.63 -3.62 -8.16
N SER A 314 -13.49 -3.47 -7.48
CA SER A 314 -12.16 -3.46 -8.10
C SER A 314 -11.81 -4.82 -8.73
N PHE A 315 -12.24 -5.92 -8.12
CA PHE A 315 -12.04 -7.28 -8.64
C PHE A 315 -12.94 -7.59 -9.82
N HIS A 316 -14.16 -7.05 -9.83
CA HIS A 316 -15.09 -7.20 -10.95
C HIS A 316 -14.62 -6.45 -12.20
N ILE A 317 -14.09 -5.23 -12.03
CA ILE A 317 -13.71 -4.38 -13.16
C ILE A 317 -12.29 -4.65 -13.70
N GLN A 318 -11.39 -5.25 -12.90
CA GLN A 318 -9.95 -5.31 -13.23
C GLN A 318 -9.62 -5.82 -14.64
N ASN A 319 -10.37 -6.80 -15.15
CA ASN A 319 -10.12 -7.42 -16.45
C ASN A 319 -10.63 -6.57 -17.63
N SER A 320 -11.52 -5.61 -17.34
CA SER A 320 -12.03 -4.62 -18.30
C SER A 320 -11.12 -3.40 -18.40
N VAL A 321 -10.18 -3.24 -17.45
CA VAL A 321 -9.19 -2.14 -17.46
C VAL A 321 -7.87 -2.65 -18.05
N PRO A 322 -7.37 -2.04 -19.15
CA PRO A 322 -6.14 -2.47 -19.81
C PRO A 322 -4.91 -2.31 -18.92
N ILE A 323 -3.94 -3.22 -19.09
CA ILE A 323 -2.63 -3.13 -18.44
C ILE A 323 -1.77 -2.12 -19.21
N LEU A 324 -1.34 -1.05 -18.54
CA LEU A 324 -0.41 -0.07 -19.09
C LEU A 324 1.05 -0.42 -18.77
N LEU A 325 1.29 -1.07 -17.62
CA LEU A 325 2.60 -1.57 -17.23
C LEU A 325 2.45 -2.89 -16.48
N HIS A 326 3.32 -3.84 -16.81
CA HIS A 326 3.55 -5.07 -16.07
C HIS A 326 5.04 -5.28 -15.91
N VAL A 327 5.48 -5.48 -14.67
CA VAL A 327 6.88 -5.67 -14.33
C VAL A 327 7.02 -6.54 -13.10
N ASN A 328 7.92 -7.51 -13.20
CA ASN A 328 8.21 -8.44 -12.13
C ASN A 328 9.63 -8.24 -11.65
N ASP A 329 9.82 -8.43 -10.35
CA ASP A 329 11.13 -8.41 -9.74
C ASP A 329 11.29 -9.49 -8.66
N LYS A 330 12.52 -9.95 -8.47
CA LYS A 330 12.89 -10.88 -7.41
C LYS A 330 13.71 -10.14 -6.38
N ILE A 331 13.40 -10.35 -5.10
CA ILE A 331 14.20 -9.84 -3.98
C ILE A 331 14.91 -11.00 -3.34
N TYR A 332 16.23 -11.07 -3.50
CA TYR A 332 17.06 -12.12 -2.93
C TYR A 332 17.51 -11.73 -1.53
N PHE A 333 17.30 -12.62 -0.56
CA PHE A 333 17.66 -12.40 0.85
C PHE A 333 18.90 -13.18 1.32
N ASN A 334 19.50 -13.99 0.43
CA ASN A 334 20.84 -14.55 0.64
C ASN A 334 21.87 -13.69 -0.13
N ALA A 335 22.97 -13.32 0.53
CA ALA A 335 24.10 -12.72 -0.15
C ALA A 335 24.65 -13.73 -1.17
N ALA A 336 24.87 -13.27 -2.41
CA ALA A 336 25.51 -14.04 -3.47
C ALA A 336 26.97 -14.35 -3.13
#